data_AF-A0A845YB14-F1
#
_entry.id   AF-A0A845YB14-F1
#
_cell.length_a   1.000
_cell.length_b   1.000
_cell.length_c   1.000
_cell.angle_alpha   90.00
_cell.angle_beta   90.00
_cell.angle_gamma   90.00
#
_symmetry.space_group_name_H-M   'P 1'
#
loop_
_entity.id
_entity.type
_entity.pdbx_description
1 polymer ?
#
loop_
_entity_poly.entity_id
_entity_poly.type
_entity_poly.pdbx_seq_one_letter_code
_entity_poly.pdbx_strand_id
1 'polypeptide(L)'
;AGNPWTAHTTNPVPFILVEGEKLKIPGHGTEVNLRNDGRLADIAPTILEILQLPQPKEMTGRSMIKPVAFDVRANRTPVRVSL
;
A
#
# COMPACT_ATOMS: atom_id res chain seq x y z
N ALA A 1 37.47 -17.59 -10.75
CA ALA A 1 37.61 -17.85 -9.30
C ALA A 1 36.35 -17.35 -8.61
N GLY A 2 35.79 -18.13 -7.67
CA GLY A 2 34.53 -17.83 -6.97
C GLY A 2 34.75 -17.72 -5.47
N ASN A 3 35.32 -16.61 -5.03
CA ASN A 3 35.48 -16.34 -3.60
C ASN A 3 34.11 -15.97 -2.98
N PRO A 4 33.85 -16.32 -1.71
CA PRO A 4 32.62 -15.93 -1.03
C PRO A 4 32.40 -14.42 -1.05
N TRP A 5 31.17 -14.00 -1.36
CA TRP A 5 30.75 -12.61 -1.27
C TRP A 5 30.01 -12.38 0.05
N THR A 6 30.62 -11.61 0.96
CA THR A 6 30.11 -11.39 2.32
C THR A 6 29.53 -9.99 2.53
N ALA A 7 29.61 -9.11 1.54
CA ALA A 7 29.01 -7.77 1.60
C ALA A 7 27.53 -7.79 1.18
N HIS A 8 26.80 -6.73 1.52
CA HIS A 8 25.46 -6.51 0.96
C HIS A 8 25.50 -6.39 -0.57
N THR A 9 24.33 -6.52 -1.20
CA THR A 9 24.13 -6.26 -2.62
C THR A 9 23.32 -4.98 -2.81
N THR A 10 23.34 -4.42 -4.01
CA THR A 10 22.49 -3.29 -4.43
C THR A 10 21.24 -3.76 -5.18
N ASN A 11 20.93 -5.06 -5.10
CA ASN A 11 19.75 -5.62 -5.76
C ASN A 11 18.48 -5.01 -5.17
N PRO A 12 17.43 -4.80 -5.98
CA PRO A 12 16.13 -4.41 -5.46
C PRO A 12 15.58 -5.49 -4.53
N VAL A 13 14.80 -5.06 -3.54
CA VAL A 13 14.14 -5.95 -2.58
C VAL A 13 12.68 -6.15 -2.99
N PRO A 14 12.10 -7.35 -2.76
CA PRO A 14 10.68 -7.55 -2.99
C PRO A 14 9.85 -6.72 -2.00
N PHE A 15 8.73 -6.19 -2.48
CA PHE A 15 7.74 -5.51 -1.66
C PHE A 15 6.39 -6.19 -1.91
N ILE A 16 5.83 -6.81 -0.85
CA ILE A 16 4.60 -7.58 -0.94
C ILE A 16 3.57 -6.94 -0.03
N LEU A 17 2.44 -6.55 -0.60
CA LEU A 17 1.27 -6.10 0.16
C LEU A 17 0.30 -7.28 0.29
N VAL A 18 -0.09 -7.60 1.53
CA VAL A 18 -1.07 -8.64 1.83
C VAL A 18 -2.26 -7.98 2.53
N GLU A 19 -3.44 -8.14 1.95
CA GLU A 19 -4.70 -7.71 2.55
C GLU A 19 -5.51 -8.90 3.05
N GLY A 20 -6.09 -8.77 4.25
CA GLY A 20 -7.00 -9.78 4.79
C GLY A 20 -8.44 -9.56 4.33
N GLU A 21 -9.26 -10.60 4.33
CA GLU A 21 -10.69 -10.50 3.99
C GLU A 21 -11.44 -9.49 4.87
N LYS A 22 -11.05 -9.39 6.15
CA LYS A 22 -11.69 -8.50 7.13
C LYS A 22 -11.17 -7.07 7.12
N LEU A 23 -10.07 -6.80 6.41
CA LEU A 23 -9.42 -5.49 6.41
C LEU A 23 -8.95 -5.16 4.98
N LYS A 24 -9.91 -4.74 4.17
CA LYS A 24 -9.67 -4.29 2.79
C LYS A 24 -9.29 -2.81 2.76
N ILE A 25 -8.40 -2.46 1.83
CA ILE A 25 -8.08 -1.07 1.55
C ILE A 25 -9.25 -0.48 0.73
N PRO A 26 -9.95 0.56 1.23
CA PRO A 26 -11.13 1.08 0.56
C PRO A 26 -10.83 1.50 -0.89
N GLY A 27 -11.71 1.12 -1.81
CA GLY A 27 -11.60 1.47 -3.23
C GLY A 27 -10.72 0.58 -4.09
N HIS A 28 -9.93 -0.30 -3.51
CA HIS A 28 -9.05 -1.19 -4.27
C HIS A 28 -9.63 -2.58 -4.58
N GLY A 29 -10.78 -2.92 -3.99
CA GLY A 29 -11.39 -4.24 -4.19
C GLY A 29 -10.48 -5.36 -3.65
N THR A 30 -10.17 -6.35 -4.49
CA THR A 30 -9.25 -7.46 -4.16
C THR A 30 -7.88 -7.32 -4.85
N GLU A 31 -7.63 -6.20 -5.53
CA GLU A 31 -6.42 -5.99 -6.33
C GLU A 31 -5.87 -4.58 -6.12
N VAL A 32 -4.96 -4.47 -5.15
CA VAL A 32 -4.30 -3.21 -4.84
C VAL A 32 -3.12 -3.01 -5.78
N ASN A 33 -3.24 -2.07 -6.70
CA ASN A 33 -2.19 -1.72 -7.64
C ASN A 33 -1.06 -0.92 -6.95
N LEU A 34 0.18 -1.38 -7.08
CA LEU A 34 1.36 -0.71 -6.54
C LEU A 34 2.10 0.09 -7.62
N ARG A 35 2.85 1.11 -7.17
CA ARG A 35 3.81 1.86 -8.00
C ARG A 35 5.04 0.99 -8.33
N ASN A 36 5.69 1.28 -9.45
CA ASN A 36 6.87 0.54 -9.93
C ASN A 36 8.20 1.26 -9.62
N ASP A 37 8.15 2.47 -9.09
CA ASP A 37 9.29 3.36 -8.82
C ASP A 37 9.59 3.51 -7.32
N GLY A 38 9.25 2.49 -6.53
CA GLY A 38 9.31 2.50 -5.08
C GLY A 38 10.72 2.51 -4.50
N ARG A 39 10.83 3.02 -3.27
CA ARG A 39 12.05 2.98 -2.44
C ARG A 39 11.73 2.76 -0.97
N LEU A 40 12.74 2.46 -0.15
CA LEU A 40 12.55 2.17 1.28
C LEU A 40 11.83 3.29 2.05
N ALA A 41 12.04 4.55 1.69
CA ALA A 41 11.37 5.70 2.31
C ALA A 41 9.84 5.74 2.08
N ASP A 42 9.32 4.96 1.13
CA ASP A 42 7.90 4.91 0.77
C ASP A 42 7.10 3.94 1.68
N ILE A 43 7.79 3.08 2.45
CA ILE A 43 7.16 2.07 3.31
C ILE A 43 6.32 2.72 4.41
N ALA A 44 6.87 3.68 5.15
CA ALA A 44 6.17 4.33 6.26
C ALA A 44 4.94 5.14 5.78
N PRO A 45 5.03 5.99 4.73
CA PRO A 45 3.86 6.60 4.12
C PRO A 45 2.78 5.60 3.67
N THR A 46 3.18 4.45 3.13
CA THR A 46 2.23 3.39 2.73
C THR A 46 1.48 2.82 3.93
N ILE A 47 2.18 2.57 5.03
CA ILE A 47 1.56 2.09 6.28
C ILE A 47 0.56 3.13 6.82
N LEU A 48 0.92 4.42 6.82
CA LEU A 48 0.02 5.48 7.27
C LEU A 48 -1.25 5.56 6.42
N GLU A 49 -1.13 5.41 5.09
CA GLU A 49 -2.30 5.35 4.20
C GLU A 49 -3.22 4.16 4.52
N ILE A 50 -2.66 2.96 4.71
CA ILE A 50 -3.42 1.76 5.09
C ILE A 50 -4.17 1.97 6.41
N LEU A 51 -3.54 2.64 7.37
CA LEU A 51 -4.12 2.96 8.67
C LEU A 51 -5.03 4.20 8.65
N GLN A 52 -5.19 4.86 7.50
CA GLN A 52 -5.95 6.11 7.35
C GLN A 52 -5.47 7.23 8.28
N LEU A 53 -4.15 7.31 8.50
CA LEU A 53 -3.50 8.33 9.31
C LEU A 53 -2.88 9.42 8.43
N PRO A 54 -2.86 10.69 8.90
CA PRO A 54 -2.23 11.77 8.15
C PRO A 54 -0.71 11.56 8.06
N GLN A 55 -0.15 11.75 6.87
CA GLN A 55 1.29 11.77 6.68
C GLN A 55 1.89 13.10 7.19
N PRO A 56 2.91 13.07 8.06
CA PRO A 56 3.60 14.28 8.50
C PRO A 56 4.45 14.89 7.36
N LYS A 57 4.69 16.21 7.41
CA LYS A 57 5.36 16.95 6.33
C LYS A 57 6.84 16.57 6.17
N GLU A 58 7.44 16.06 7.23
CA GLU A 58 8.83 15.62 7.29
C GLU A 58 9.05 14.31 6.49
N MET A 59 8.00 13.50 6.31
CA MET A 59 8.07 12.31 5.47
C MET A 59 8.01 12.71 4.00
N THR A 60 9.17 12.68 3.33
CA THR A 60 9.29 13.00 1.89
C THR A 60 8.99 11.80 0.97
N GLY A 61 8.84 10.61 1.54
CA GLY A 61 8.40 9.42 0.81
C GLY A 61 6.93 9.54 0.38
N ARG A 62 6.49 8.66 -0.51
CA ARG A 62 5.11 8.63 -1.00
C ARG A 62 4.61 7.20 -0.92
N SER A 63 3.34 7.00 -0.59
CA SER A 63 2.79 5.64 -0.55
C SER A 63 3.01 4.86 -1.85
N MET A 64 3.20 3.55 -1.72
CA MET A 64 3.31 2.62 -2.83
C MET A 64 1.97 2.31 -3.49
N ILE A 65 0.84 2.59 -2.82
CA ILE A 65 -0.49 2.33 -3.34
C ILE A 65 -0.83 3.39 -4.40
N LYS A 66 -1.27 2.97 -5.58
CA LYS A 66 -1.76 3.91 -6.60
C LYS A 66 -3.11 4.49 -6.17
N PRO A 67 -3.41 5.75 -6.46
CA PRO A 67 -4.74 6.30 -6.18
C PRO A 67 -5.82 5.59 -7.00
N VAL A 68 -7.00 5.44 -6.41
CA VAL A 68 -8.19 4.91 -7.10
C VAL A 68 -8.77 5.94 -8.07
N ALA A 69 -9.32 5.48 -9.20
CA ALA A 69 -9.89 6.35 -10.23
C ALA A 69 -11.30 6.87 -9.89
N PHE A 70 -11.88 6.43 -8.76
CA PHE A 70 -13.26 6.72 -8.37
C PHE A 70 -13.37 7.02 -6.89
N ASP A 71 -14.35 7.84 -6.55
CA ASP A 71 -14.61 8.32 -5.20
C ASP A 71 -15.47 7.30 -4.43
N VAL A 72 -14.92 6.69 -3.38
CA VAL A 72 -15.61 5.65 -2.60
C VAL A 72 -16.47 6.32 -1.54
N ARG A 73 -17.79 6.30 -1.74
CA ARG A 73 -18.75 6.79 -0.73
C ARG A 73 -19.29 5.63 0.09
N ALA A 74 -19.07 5.66 1.40
CA ALA A 74 -19.80 4.78 2.31
C ALA A 74 -21.29 5.15 2.24
N ASN A 75 -22.15 4.19 1.86
CA ASN A 75 -23.59 4.42 1.85
C ASN A 75 -24.05 4.74 3.28
N ARG A 76 -24.56 5.96 3.48
CA ARG A 76 -25.06 6.45 4.77
C ARG A 76 -26.44 5.90 5.13
N THR A 77 -27.08 5.18 4.21
CA THR A 77 -28.45 4.69 4.35
C THR A 77 -28.44 3.16 4.49
N PRO A 78 -29.06 2.58 5.52
CA PRO A 78 -29.18 1.13 5.63
C PRO A 78 -30.05 0.61 4.47
N VAL A 79 -29.45 -0.21 3.61
CA VAL A 79 -30.18 -0.89 2.54
C VAL A 79 -30.94 -2.06 3.16
N ARG A 80 -32.28 -2.02 3.13
CA ARG A 80 -33.08 -3.21 3.45
C ARG A 80 -32.92 -4.22 2.34
N VAL A 81 -32.17 -5.28 2.59
CA VAL A 81 -32.10 -6.44 1.69
C VAL A 81 -33.34 -7.30 1.98
N SER A 82 -34.32 -7.26 1.08
CA SER A 82 -35.39 -8.27 1.06
C SER A 82 -34.85 -9.53 0.38
N LEU A 83 -34.92 -10.67 1.07
CA LEU A 83 -34.75 -12.00 0.50
C LEU A 83 -35.86 -12.30 -0.52
#